data_AF-A0A7J6R9J8-F1
#
_entry.id   AF-A0A7J6R9J8-F1
#
_cell.length_a   1.000
_cell.length_b   1.000
_cell.length_c   1.000
_cell.angle_alpha   90.00
_cell.angle_beta   90.00
_cell.angle_gamma   90.00
#
_symmetry.space_group_name_H-M   'P 1'
#
loop_
_entity.id
_entity.type
_entity.pdbx_description
1 polymer ?
#
loop_
_entity_poly.entity_id
_entity_poly.type
_entity_poly.pdbx_seq_one_letter_code
_entity_poly.pdbx_strand_id
1 'polypeptide(L)'
;AQAEFTRGLMAGVCTKGVRCVLVGHSMGGVVAAIAVSKSTEDVVKNVASLVTVSTPLKTHPAMLDVGWHRVYSKVSRGIRAVPVVSVTGGAADWQVPMEDTRVAGANGFQWALMPASDGVFAQGDHIAVMYSYEVLTYQVVPAVARALGWRSDAIVGVDDNLREWMLSMDRPARRLPLDQVVDVRGEM
;
A
#
# COMPACT_ATOMS: atom_id res chain seq x y z
N ALA A 1 -19.41 -10.00 -0.22
CA ALA A 1 -19.91 -9.04 -1.22
C ALA A 1 -18.81 -8.11 -1.71
N GLN A 2 -18.26 -7.22 -0.88
CA GLN A 2 -17.26 -6.22 -1.31
C GLN A 2 -16.03 -6.82 -2.04
N ALA A 3 -15.42 -7.88 -1.50
CA ALA A 3 -14.28 -8.52 -2.18
C ALA A 3 -14.63 -9.15 -3.54
N GLU A 4 -15.86 -9.62 -3.74
CA GLU A 4 -16.30 -10.11 -5.06
C GLU A 4 -16.52 -8.96 -6.04
N PHE A 5 -17.06 -7.83 -5.56
CA PHE A 5 -17.19 -6.62 -6.36
C PHE A 5 -15.81 -6.10 -6.79
N THR A 6 -14.86 -5.97 -5.85
CA THR A 6 -13.48 -5.57 -6.14
C THR A 6 -12.80 -6.55 -7.10
N ARG A 7 -13.02 -7.86 -6.94
CA ARG A 7 -12.51 -8.88 -7.88
C ARG A 7 -13.07 -8.69 -9.29
N GLY A 8 -14.38 -8.40 -9.41
CA GLY A 8 -15.00 -8.10 -10.70
C GLY A 8 -14.40 -6.85 -11.36
N LEU A 9 -14.18 -5.79 -10.59
CA LEU A 9 -13.51 -4.58 -11.06
C LEU A 9 -12.09 -4.86 -11.52
N MET A 10 -11.32 -5.63 -10.74
CA MET A 10 -9.97 -6.05 -11.10
C MET A 10 -9.95 -6.82 -12.43
N ALA A 11 -10.90 -7.73 -12.65
CA ALA A 11 -11.00 -8.46 -13.90
C ALA A 11 -11.30 -7.56 -15.11
N GLY A 12 -12.04 -6.46 -14.90
CA GLY A 12 -12.32 -5.47 -15.95
C GLY A 12 -11.19 -4.48 -16.21
N VAL A 13 -10.37 -4.16 -15.20
CA VAL A 13 -9.32 -3.11 -15.28
C VAL A 13 -7.92 -3.71 -15.48
N CYS A 14 -7.56 -4.73 -14.70
CA CYS A 14 -6.24 -5.36 -14.69
C CYS A 14 -6.12 -6.42 -15.81
N THR A 15 -6.30 -5.98 -17.05
CA THR A 15 -6.31 -6.82 -18.24
C THR A 15 -4.91 -6.97 -18.84
N LYS A 16 -4.76 -7.86 -19.84
CA LYS A 16 -3.47 -8.09 -20.50
C LYS A 16 -2.93 -6.78 -21.09
N GLY A 17 -1.74 -6.37 -20.64
CA GLY A 17 -1.10 -5.12 -21.06
C GLY A 17 -1.48 -3.90 -20.23
N VAL A 18 -2.44 -4.02 -19.30
CA VAL A 18 -2.85 -2.94 -18.39
C VAL A 18 -2.48 -3.32 -16.96
N ARG A 19 -1.39 -2.72 -16.47
CA ARG A 19 -0.98 -2.90 -15.07
C ARG A 19 -1.80 -1.99 -14.16
N CYS A 20 -2.24 -2.52 -13.03
CA CYS A 20 -3.05 -1.78 -12.06
C CYS A 20 -2.36 -1.77 -10.69
N VAL A 21 -2.54 -0.68 -9.93
CA VAL A 21 -2.16 -0.62 -8.51
C VAL A 21 -3.44 -0.56 -7.69
N LEU A 22 -3.54 -1.44 -6.71
CA LEU A 22 -4.65 -1.42 -5.77
C LEU A 22 -4.26 -0.53 -4.59
N VAL A 23 -5.08 0.46 -4.27
CA VAL A 23 -4.90 1.29 -3.09
C VAL A 23 -6.06 1.04 -2.15
N GLY A 24 -5.76 0.62 -0.93
CA GLY A 24 -6.77 0.28 0.07
C GLY A 24 -6.49 0.94 1.41
N HIS A 25 -7.50 1.57 1.99
CA HIS A 25 -7.44 2.10 3.36
C HIS A 25 -8.21 1.19 4.30
N SER A 26 -7.71 0.95 5.52
CA SER A 26 -8.45 0.21 6.55
C SER A 26 -8.96 -1.13 6.01
N MET A 27 -10.24 -1.46 6.22
CA MET A 27 -10.90 -2.63 5.66
C MET A 27 -10.89 -2.70 4.12
N GLY A 28 -10.74 -1.58 3.41
CA GLY A 28 -10.56 -1.56 1.96
C GLY A 28 -9.31 -2.31 1.51
N GLY A 29 -8.20 -2.21 2.25
CA GLY A 29 -6.98 -2.98 1.98
C GLY A 29 -7.15 -4.48 2.25
N VAL A 30 -7.89 -4.84 3.30
CA VAL A 30 -8.29 -6.24 3.58
C VAL A 30 -9.11 -6.80 2.43
N VAL A 31 -10.11 -6.04 1.97
CA VAL A 31 -10.98 -6.41 0.85
C VAL A 31 -10.17 -6.59 -0.43
N ALA A 32 -9.23 -5.68 -0.72
CA ALA A 32 -8.35 -5.78 -1.88
C ALA A 32 -7.46 -7.03 -1.83
N ALA A 33 -6.83 -7.32 -0.68
CA ALA A 33 -6.04 -8.54 -0.50
C ALA A 33 -6.89 -9.81 -0.70
N ILE A 34 -8.11 -9.84 -0.17
CA ILE A 34 -9.03 -10.96 -0.39
C ILE A 34 -9.42 -11.07 -1.87
N ALA A 35 -9.66 -9.96 -2.56
CA ALA A 35 -9.98 -9.95 -3.98
C ALA A 35 -8.81 -10.50 -4.83
N VAL A 36 -7.58 -10.11 -4.52
CA VAL A 36 -6.36 -10.69 -5.12
C VAL A 36 -6.32 -12.20 -4.89
N SER A 37 -6.54 -12.65 -3.65
CA SER A 37 -6.48 -14.08 -3.30
C SER A 37 -7.51 -14.97 -4.03
N LYS A 38 -8.58 -14.36 -4.55
CA LYS A 38 -9.67 -15.03 -5.26
C LYS A 38 -9.63 -14.81 -6.77
N SER A 39 -8.75 -13.94 -7.25
CA SER A 39 -8.59 -13.64 -8.67
C SER A 39 -7.85 -14.76 -9.39
N THR A 40 -8.04 -14.86 -10.70
CA THR A 40 -7.27 -15.77 -11.54
C THR A 40 -5.84 -15.27 -11.69
N GLU A 41 -4.90 -16.17 -11.97
CA GLU A 41 -3.48 -15.83 -12.18
C GLU A 41 -3.30 -14.78 -13.28
N ASP A 42 -4.11 -14.85 -14.34
CA ASP A 42 -4.09 -13.87 -15.43
C ASP A 42 -4.45 -12.44 -15.00
N VAL A 43 -5.27 -12.27 -13.98
CA VAL A 43 -5.60 -10.95 -13.41
C VAL A 43 -4.50 -10.54 -12.42
N VAL A 44 -4.09 -11.47 -11.56
CA VAL A 44 -3.10 -11.21 -10.49
C VAL A 44 -1.75 -10.76 -11.08
N LYS A 45 -1.29 -11.36 -12.19
CA LYS A 45 -0.03 -10.96 -12.84
C LYS A 45 -0.02 -9.51 -13.36
N ASN A 46 -1.19 -8.92 -13.57
CA ASN A 46 -1.33 -7.52 -13.98
C ASN A 46 -1.48 -6.57 -12.78
N VAL A 47 -1.60 -7.09 -11.55
CA VAL A 47 -1.56 -6.27 -10.34
C VAL A 47 -0.10 -5.95 -10.03
N ALA A 48 0.28 -4.69 -10.28
CA ALA A 48 1.65 -4.22 -10.06
C ALA A 48 2.03 -4.17 -8.58
N SER A 49 1.09 -3.72 -7.73
CA SER A 49 1.29 -3.62 -6.28
C SER A 49 -0.06 -3.46 -5.57
N LEU A 50 -0.09 -3.84 -4.31
CA LEU A 50 -1.12 -3.47 -3.33
C LEU A 50 -0.52 -2.46 -2.36
N VAL A 51 -0.98 -1.21 -2.41
CA VAL A 51 -0.63 -0.16 -1.47
C VAL A 51 -1.73 -0.05 -0.43
N THR A 52 -1.40 -0.18 0.85
CA THR A 52 -2.37 -0.07 1.92
C THR A 52 -2.03 1.05 2.88
N VAL A 53 -3.05 1.68 3.45
CA VAL A 53 -2.92 2.74 4.45
C VAL A 53 -3.77 2.38 5.66
N SER A 54 -3.16 2.28 6.84
CA SER A 54 -3.82 1.89 8.09
C SER A 54 -4.69 0.63 7.95
N THR A 55 -4.21 -0.37 7.22
CA THR A 55 -4.95 -1.62 6.99
C THR A 55 -4.47 -2.70 7.95
N PRO A 56 -5.37 -3.39 8.67
CA PRO A 56 -5.01 -4.55 9.48
C PRO A 56 -4.74 -5.74 8.55
N LEU A 57 -3.48 -6.01 8.23
CA LEU A 57 -3.07 -7.07 7.31
C LEU A 57 -2.72 -8.38 8.02
N LYS A 58 -2.37 -8.30 9.31
CA LYS A 58 -1.94 -9.43 10.12
C LYS A 58 -3.10 -10.12 10.83
N THR A 59 -3.90 -9.36 11.57
CA THR A 59 -5.00 -9.84 12.41
C THR A 59 -6.12 -8.81 12.47
N HIS A 60 -7.35 -9.28 12.77
CA HIS A 60 -8.48 -8.36 12.95
C HIS A 60 -8.30 -7.55 14.25
N PRO A 61 -8.49 -6.22 14.24
CA PRO A 61 -8.30 -5.40 15.44
C PRO A 61 -9.33 -5.71 16.54
N ALA A 62 -10.47 -6.32 16.18
CA ALA A 62 -11.46 -6.83 17.13
C ALA A 62 -11.67 -8.35 16.95
N MET A 63 -10.77 -9.15 17.52
CA MET A 63 -10.80 -10.63 17.51
C MET A 63 -11.91 -11.22 18.40
N LEU A 64 -13.17 -10.84 18.19
CA LEU A 64 -14.31 -11.35 18.95
C LEU A 64 -14.95 -12.61 18.34
N ASP A 65 -14.62 -12.92 17.08
CA ASP A 65 -15.16 -14.06 16.34
C ASP A 65 -14.04 -14.97 15.82
N VAL A 66 -14.16 -16.26 16.12
CA VAL A 66 -13.24 -17.29 15.59
C VAL A 66 -13.23 -17.32 14.07
N GLY A 67 -14.30 -16.92 13.38
CA GLY A 67 -14.38 -16.87 11.91
C GLY A 67 -13.31 -16.00 11.23
N TRP A 68 -12.71 -15.06 11.95
CA TRP A 68 -11.69 -14.15 11.41
C TRP A 68 -10.42 -14.87 10.94
N HIS A 69 -10.05 -16.02 11.52
CA HIS A 69 -8.88 -16.79 11.02
C HIS A 69 -9.05 -17.19 9.54
N ARG A 70 -10.28 -17.52 9.12
CA ARG A 70 -10.59 -17.89 7.72
C ARG A 70 -10.53 -16.70 6.78
N VAL A 71 -10.80 -15.50 7.30
CA VAL A 71 -10.68 -14.26 6.54
C VAL A 71 -9.21 -13.91 6.38
N TYR A 72 -8.43 -13.91 7.46
CA TYR A 72 -7.02 -13.52 7.44
C TYR A 72 -6.12 -14.55 6.73
N SER A 73 -6.52 -15.81 6.64
CA SER A 73 -5.85 -16.77 5.74
C SER A 73 -6.02 -16.44 4.26
N LYS A 74 -7.11 -15.75 3.87
CA LYS A 74 -7.29 -15.22 2.50
C LYS A 74 -6.48 -13.95 2.30
N VAL A 75 -6.48 -13.05 3.28
CA VAL A 75 -5.64 -11.84 3.29
C VAL A 75 -4.18 -12.21 3.09
N SER A 76 -3.65 -13.15 3.89
CA SER A 76 -2.26 -13.61 3.78
C SER A 76 -1.94 -14.18 2.40
N ARG A 77 -2.85 -14.95 1.80
CA ARG A 77 -2.68 -15.46 0.42
C ARG A 77 -2.60 -14.34 -0.60
N GLY A 78 -3.45 -13.32 -0.49
CA GLY A 78 -3.42 -12.15 -1.37
C GLY A 78 -2.12 -11.36 -1.26
N ILE A 79 -1.69 -11.07 -0.03
CA ILE A 79 -0.44 -10.34 0.26
C ILE A 79 0.78 -11.09 -0.29
N ARG A 80 0.78 -12.42 -0.28
CA ARG A 80 1.90 -13.21 -0.82
C ARG A 80 1.90 -13.29 -2.36
N ALA A 81 0.79 -12.94 -3.01
CA ALA A 81 0.63 -13.07 -4.46
C ALA A 81 1.10 -11.83 -5.22
N VAL A 82 1.23 -10.67 -4.56
CA VAL A 82 1.60 -9.39 -5.18
C VAL A 82 2.55 -8.62 -4.27
N PRO A 83 3.39 -7.72 -4.80
CA PRO A 83 4.13 -6.76 -3.97
C PRO A 83 3.18 -5.92 -3.12
N VAL A 84 3.57 -5.62 -1.88
CA VAL A 84 2.75 -4.84 -0.94
C VAL A 84 3.55 -3.71 -0.33
N VAL A 85 2.98 -2.51 -0.32
CA VAL A 85 3.47 -1.37 0.45
C VAL A 85 2.42 -1.02 1.50
N SER A 86 2.72 -1.25 2.77
CA SER A 86 1.81 -0.98 3.89
C SER A 86 2.27 0.24 4.68
N VAL A 87 1.48 1.30 4.63
CA VAL A 87 1.66 2.52 5.40
C VAL A 87 0.80 2.45 6.66
N THR A 88 1.37 2.75 7.82
CA THR A 88 0.63 2.84 9.10
C THR A 88 0.39 4.29 9.51
N GLY A 89 -0.76 4.57 10.12
CA GLY A 89 -1.06 5.86 10.75
C GLY A 89 -0.31 6.16 12.05
N GLY A 90 0.43 5.19 12.60
CA GLY A 90 1.18 5.37 13.84
C GLY A 90 0.33 5.18 15.10
N ALA A 91 0.84 5.57 16.27
CA ALA A 91 0.18 5.28 17.56
C ALA A 91 -1.11 6.09 17.81
N ALA A 92 -1.39 7.11 17.00
CA ALA A 92 -2.66 7.84 17.04
C ALA A 92 -3.80 7.09 16.32
N ASP A 93 -3.49 6.06 15.53
CA ASP A 93 -4.50 5.17 14.96
C ASP A 93 -4.96 4.15 16.01
N TRP A 94 -6.01 4.51 16.75
CA TRP A 94 -6.56 3.63 17.79
C TRP A 94 -7.48 2.53 17.24
N GLN A 95 -7.79 2.58 15.93
CA GLN A 95 -8.64 1.56 15.31
C GLN A 95 -7.82 0.40 14.76
N VAL A 96 -6.63 0.70 14.24
CA VAL A 96 -5.73 -0.29 13.66
C VAL A 96 -4.34 -0.13 14.29
N PRO A 97 -4.00 -1.00 15.26
CA PRO A 97 -2.68 -1.01 15.87
C PRO A 97 -1.59 -1.15 14.82
N MET A 98 -0.47 -0.45 15.02
CA MET A 98 0.64 -0.40 14.06
C MET A 98 1.16 -1.80 13.70
N GLU A 99 1.24 -2.69 14.69
CA GLU A 99 1.68 -4.07 14.56
C GLU A 99 0.79 -4.91 13.64
N ASP A 100 -0.49 -4.55 13.50
CA ASP A 100 -1.43 -5.26 12.64
C ASP A 100 -1.29 -4.88 11.17
N THR A 101 -0.68 -3.73 10.89
CA THR A 101 -0.35 -3.30 9.52
C THR A 101 0.93 -3.94 8.97
N ARG A 102 1.69 -4.65 9.82
CA ARG A 102 2.98 -5.26 9.47
C ARG A 102 2.86 -6.78 9.37
N VAL A 103 3.30 -7.34 8.23
CA VAL A 103 3.33 -8.79 8.01
C VAL A 103 4.78 -9.25 7.79
N ALA A 104 5.31 -10.03 8.73
CA ALA A 104 6.67 -10.56 8.63
C ALA A 104 6.78 -11.67 7.58
N GLY A 105 7.90 -11.70 6.84
CA GLY A 105 8.26 -12.84 5.97
C GLY A 105 7.42 -12.99 4.70
N ALA A 106 6.72 -11.94 4.25
CA ALA A 106 6.11 -11.90 2.92
C ALA A 106 7.12 -11.31 1.91
N ASN A 107 7.40 -12.05 0.83
CA ASN A 107 8.28 -11.56 -0.24
C ASN A 107 7.64 -10.34 -0.91
N GLY A 108 8.42 -9.28 -1.14
CA GLY A 108 7.91 -8.05 -1.76
C GLY A 108 7.02 -7.20 -0.86
N PHE A 109 7.03 -7.43 0.46
CA PHE A 109 6.31 -6.61 1.45
C PHE A 109 7.23 -5.54 2.03
N GLN A 110 6.79 -4.28 1.98
CA GLN A 110 7.39 -3.17 2.72
C GLN A 110 6.38 -2.57 3.68
N TRP A 111 6.88 -2.19 4.84
CA TRP A 111 6.15 -1.43 5.84
C TRP A 111 6.75 -0.04 5.96
N ALA A 112 5.91 0.98 6.10
CA ALA A 112 6.33 2.36 6.30
C ALA A 112 5.51 2.99 7.41
N LEU A 113 6.20 3.66 8.34
CA LEU A 113 5.58 4.54 9.31
C LEU A 113 5.35 5.91 8.67
N MET A 114 4.30 6.65 9.07
CA MET A 114 4.11 8.03 8.62
C MET A 114 5.43 8.83 8.66
N PRO A 115 5.74 9.62 7.61
CA PRO A 115 7.00 10.33 7.53
C PRO A 115 7.12 11.29 8.70
N ALA A 116 8.15 11.07 9.50
CA ALA A 116 8.56 11.93 10.60
C ALA A 116 9.63 12.91 10.07
N SER A 117 9.57 14.18 10.48
CA SER A 117 10.79 15.00 10.41
C SER A 117 11.81 14.44 11.41
N ASP A 118 13.11 14.65 11.19
CA ASP A 118 14.12 14.22 12.17
C ASP A 118 13.77 14.73 13.57
N GLY A 119 13.53 13.79 14.50
CA GLY A 119 13.12 14.08 15.88
C GLY A 119 11.63 14.32 16.12
N VAL A 120 10.75 14.22 15.11
CA VAL A 120 9.30 14.46 15.24
C VAL A 120 8.52 13.23 14.80
N PHE A 121 7.91 12.50 15.74
CA PHE A 121 6.95 11.45 15.41
C PHE A 121 5.67 12.06 14.81
N ALA A 122 5.48 11.88 13.50
CA ALA A 122 4.19 12.14 12.87
C ALA A 122 3.27 10.94 13.13
N GLN A 123 2.07 11.22 13.62
CA GLN A 123 1.01 10.23 13.80
C GLN A 123 -0.29 10.86 13.33
N GLY A 124 -1.11 10.05 12.69
CA GLY A 124 -2.43 10.42 12.22
C GLY A 124 -3.44 9.50 12.87
N ASP A 125 -4.60 10.04 13.21
CA ASP A 125 -5.74 9.18 13.48
C ASP A 125 -6.10 8.37 12.22
N HIS A 126 -6.96 7.37 12.42
CA HIS A 126 -7.32 6.39 11.41
C HIS A 126 -7.80 6.98 10.08
N ILE A 127 -8.43 8.16 10.11
CA ILE A 127 -8.95 8.83 8.92
C ILE A 127 -7.98 9.90 8.43
N ALA A 128 -7.39 10.67 9.34
CA ALA A 128 -6.45 11.75 9.02
C ALA A 128 -5.24 11.25 8.21
N VAL A 129 -4.78 10.02 8.45
CA VAL A 129 -3.69 9.39 7.67
C VAL A 129 -3.96 9.38 6.16
N MET A 130 -5.23 9.30 5.73
CA MET A 130 -5.61 9.32 4.31
C MET A 130 -5.55 10.71 3.67
N TYR A 131 -5.61 11.75 4.50
CA TYR A 131 -5.58 13.15 4.06
C TYR A 131 -4.25 13.84 4.37
N SER A 132 -3.32 13.13 5.04
CA SER A 132 -1.99 13.65 5.30
C SER A 132 -1.25 13.84 3.99
N TYR A 133 -0.82 15.09 3.77
CA TYR A 133 0.03 15.43 2.64
C TYR A 133 1.31 14.60 2.66
N GLU A 134 1.87 14.35 3.84
CA GLU A 134 3.11 13.60 4.01
C GLU A 134 2.94 12.14 3.57
N VAL A 135 1.88 11.48 4.03
CA VAL A 135 1.58 10.09 3.65
C VAL A 135 1.30 9.98 2.15
N LEU A 136 0.44 10.85 1.63
CA LEU A 136 0.07 10.79 0.21
C LEU A 136 1.28 11.08 -0.68
N THR A 137 1.99 12.18 -0.43
CA THR A 137 3.06 12.68 -1.29
C THR A 137 4.33 11.85 -1.18
N TYR A 138 4.70 11.41 0.01
CA TYR A 138 6.01 10.76 0.22
C TYR A 138 5.94 9.23 0.26
N GLN A 139 4.75 8.64 0.38
CA GLN A 139 4.62 7.17 0.51
C GLN A 139 3.67 6.59 -0.52
N VAL A 140 2.41 7.04 -0.55
CA VAL A 140 1.39 6.43 -1.43
C VAL A 140 1.67 6.73 -2.91
N VAL A 141 1.82 8.00 -3.29
CA VAL A 141 2.06 8.40 -4.69
C VAL A 141 3.38 7.80 -5.22
N PRO A 142 4.51 7.87 -4.50
CA PRO A 142 5.74 7.24 -4.98
C PRO A 142 5.65 5.71 -5.06
N ALA A 143 4.95 5.05 -4.13
CA ALA A 143 4.71 3.60 -4.22
C ALA A 143 3.90 3.23 -5.47
N VAL A 144 2.85 4.01 -5.79
CA VAL A 144 2.04 3.83 -7.00
C VAL A 144 2.88 4.08 -8.25
N ALA A 145 3.58 5.22 -8.32
CA ALA A 145 4.41 5.60 -9.46
C ALA A 145 5.46 4.52 -9.76
N ARG A 146 6.21 4.08 -8.74
CA ARG A 146 7.22 3.03 -8.89
C ARG A 146 6.63 1.70 -9.31
N ALA A 147 5.48 1.30 -8.75
CA ALA A 147 4.82 0.06 -9.14
C ALA A 147 4.41 0.06 -10.64
N LEU A 148 3.99 1.22 -11.14
CA LEU A 148 3.65 1.43 -12.56
C LEU A 148 4.86 1.67 -13.46
N GLY A 149 6.07 1.82 -12.89
CA GLY A 149 7.27 2.17 -13.64
C GLY A 149 7.31 3.63 -14.09
N TRP A 150 6.50 4.51 -13.50
CA TRP A 150 6.54 5.94 -13.76
C TRP A 150 7.81 6.53 -13.17
N ARG A 151 8.56 7.23 -14.03
CA ARG A 151 9.79 7.91 -13.66
C ARG A 151 9.52 9.39 -13.58
N SER A 152 9.69 9.94 -12.38
CA SER A 152 10.05 11.36 -12.26
C SER A 152 11.13 11.48 -11.20
N ASP A 153 12.19 12.20 -11.53
CA ASP A 153 13.31 12.48 -10.62
C ASP A 153 12.81 13.14 -9.33
N ALA A 154 11.68 13.86 -9.45
CA ALA A 154 10.96 14.53 -8.37
C ALA A 154 10.12 13.59 -7.47
N ILE A 155 9.81 12.35 -7.84
CA ILE A 155 9.00 11.43 -7.01
C ILE A 155 9.82 10.22 -6.57
N VAL A 156 10.71 9.76 -7.43
CA VAL A 156 11.38 8.48 -7.29
C VAL A 156 12.80 8.67 -6.74
N GLY A 157 13.43 9.83 -6.90
CA GLY A 157 14.87 9.96 -6.61
C GLY A 157 15.70 9.12 -7.59
N VAL A 158 17.02 9.33 -7.58
CA VAL A 158 17.93 8.90 -8.66
C VAL A 158 18.16 7.38 -8.69
N ASP A 159 17.82 6.65 -7.61
CA ASP A 159 17.97 5.19 -7.53
C ASP A 159 16.63 4.45 -7.75
N ASP A 160 16.59 3.76 -8.90
CA ASP A 160 15.48 2.97 -9.47
C ASP A 160 15.13 1.71 -8.65
N ASN A 161 15.89 1.40 -7.60
CA ASN A 161 15.68 0.18 -6.83
C ASN A 161 14.49 0.36 -5.86
N LEU A 162 13.32 -0.21 -6.23
CA LEU A 162 12.11 -0.24 -5.38
C LEU A 162 12.45 -0.70 -3.96
N ARG A 163 13.35 -1.68 -3.83
CA ARG A 163 13.81 -2.20 -2.53
C ARG A 163 14.63 -1.18 -1.74
N GLU A 164 15.51 -0.40 -2.37
CA GLU A 164 16.31 0.63 -1.67
C GLU A 164 15.48 1.83 -1.26
N TRP A 165 14.51 2.24 -2.07
CA TRP A 165 13.57 3.28 -1.68
C TRP A 165 12.62 2.83 -0.60
N MET A 166 12.13 1.60 -0.69
CA MET A 166 11.37 0.96 0.38
C MET A 166 12.15 1.03 1.71
N LEU A 167 13.46 0.73 1.69
CA LEU A 167 14.36 0.90 2.84
C LEU A 167 14.61 2.37 3.23
N SER A 168 14.42 3.32 2.31
CA SER A 168 14.51 4.76 2.56
C SER A 168 13.26 5.35 3.21
N MET A 169 12.11 4.68 3.16
CA MET A 169 10.86 5.17 3.79
C MET A 169 10.93 5.21 5.32
N ASP A 170 11.90 4.54 5.93
CA ASP A 170 12.21 4.66 7.37
C ASP A 170 13.08 5.90 7.69
N ARG A 171 13.42 6.71 6.67
CA ARG A 171 14.18 7.97 6.83
C ARG A 171 13.26 9.17 6.59
N PRO A 172 13.55 10.33 7.21
CA PRO A 172 12.82 11.55 6.94
C PRO A 172 12.76 11.80 5.43
N ALA A 173 11.58 12.15 4.92
CA ALA A 173 11.43 12.52 3.51
C ALA A 173 12.39 13.69 3.22
N ARG A 174 13.31 13.51 2.27
CA ARG A 174 14.00 14.66 1.67
C ARG A 174 12.92 15.52 1.03
N ARG A 175 12.79 16.78 1.46
CA ARG A 175 11.82 17.73 0.91
C ARG A 175 11.92 17.71 -0.62
N LEU A 176 10.80 17.42 -1.28
CA LEU A 176 10.70 17.67 -2.70
C LEU A 176 10.70 19.19 -2.91
N PRO A 177 11.42 19.72 -3.91
CA PRO A 177 11.28 21.11 -4.29
C PRO A 177 9.83 21.36 -4.68
N LEU A 178 9.12 22.20 -3.91
CA LEU A 178 7.68 22.49 -4.06
C LEU A 178 7.34 23.20 -5.39
N ASP A 179 8.35 23.59 -6.15
CA ASP A 179 8.30 24.33 -7.41
C ASP A 179 8.43 23.44 -8.67
N GLN A 180 8.71 22.14 -8.52
CA GLN A 180 8.76 21.23 -9.66
C GLN A 180 7.36 20.66 -9.98
N VAL A 181 6.77 21.16 -11.07
CA VAL A 181 5.63 20.52 -11.74
C VAL A 181 6.09 19.14 -12.21
N VAL A 182 5.53 18.08 -11.64
CA VAL A 182 5.78 16.72 -12.09
C VAL A 182 5.08 16.52 -13.43
N ASP A 183 5.85 16.51 -14.52
CA ASP A 183 5.33 16.16 -15.85
C ASP A 183 5.15 14.64 -15.92
N VAL A 184 3.93 14.16 -15.69
CA VAL A 184 3.56 12.74 -15.80
C VAL A 184 3.33 12.41 -17.28
N ARG A 185 4.40 12.43 -18.08
CA ARG A 185 4.36 11.86 -19.43
C ARG A 185 4.77 10.40 -19.35
N GLY A 186 3.79 9.51 -19.42
CA GLY A 186 4.05 8.10 -19.65
C GLY A 186 4.67 7.93 -21.03
N GLU A 187 5.90 7.44 -21.10
CA GLU A 187 6.43 6.90 -22.34
C GLU A 187 5.68 5.59 -22.63
N MET A 188 4.95 5.58 -23.75
CA MET A 188 4.24 4.40 -24.28
C MET A 188 5.21 3.35 -24.79
#